data_AF-A0A3P3W794-F1
#
_entry.id   AF-A0A3P3W794-F1
#
_cell.length_a   1.000
_cell.length_b   1.000
_cell.length_c   1.000
_cell.angle_alpha   90.00
_cell.angle_beta   90.00
_cell.angle_gamma   90.00
#
_symmetry.space_group_name_H-M   'P 1'
#
loop_
_entity.id
_entity.type
_entity.pdbx_description
1 polymer ?
#
loop_
_entity_poly.entity_id
_entity_poly.type
_entity_poly.pdbx_seq_one_letter_code
_entity_poly.pdbx_strand_id
1 'polypeptide(L)'
;MYYIISSLITIRFRKHISRNDKTASALVVLLFLAVALICYSKFNEIGLYFYLLFLDPILYQQKRNDLELLKIRKNYKWILFVEYIIYTFPYLIVLIIKQKYYGLILVLMVNFIVIHIPKLQMKNIKYPFDLFNPHWHITFRNYKIILWFPLLLVLSFMGIKHQNPNIQNFVLLIIAIIICIPSFERERIEEIKYHSNNSKNYLKSQFINSLINTSFIIVPIAVFILFNTFNLLISSLILVVYVLPLVNIISKYAFFHHPIKQQLFLVFMIVSLGIPILSLPFLLNKALKNLNEIKNVENRN
;
A
#
# COMPACT_ATOMS: atom_id res chain seq x y z
N MET A 1 -9.86 9.23 -34.02
CA MET A 1 -9.38 8.14 -33.13
C MET A 1 -8.33 8.62 -32.12
N TYR A 2 -7.25 9.28 -32.56
CA TYR A 2 -6.19 9.82 -31.69
C TYR A 2 -6.70 10.71 -30.54
N TYR A 3 -7.60 11.66 -30.81
CA TYR A 3 -8.20 12.52 -29.78
C TYR A 3 -8.95 11.74 -28.69
N ILE A 4 -9.64 10.67 -29.06
CA ILE A 4 -10.40 9.82 -28.12
C ILE A 4 -9.42 9.08 -27.21
N ILE A 5 -8.41 8.44 -27.79
CA ILE A 5 -7.38 7.70 -27.04
C ILE A 5 -6.60 8.64 -26.11
N SER A 6 -6.16 9.79 -26.62
CA SER A 6 -5.48 10.82 -25.83
C SER A 6 -6.36 11.32 -24.68
N SER A 7 -7.65 11.58 -24.93
CA SER A 7 -8.58 12.00 -23.89
C SER A 7 -8.78 10.94 -22.80
N LEU A 8 -8.95 9.66 -23.17
CA LEU A 8 -9.10 8.56 -22.21
C LEU A 8 -7.85 8.37 -21.35
N ILE A 9 -6.66 8.46 -21.94
CA ILE A 9 -5.39 8.39 -21.22
C ILE A 9 -5.28 9.55 -20.23
N THR A 10 -5.60 10.78 -20.66
CA THR A 10 -5.55 11.94 -19.76
C THR A 10 -6.56 11.86 -18.62
N ILE A 11 -7.75 11.27 -18.85
CA ILE A 11 -8.75 11.04 -17.80
C ILE A 11 -8.24 10.00 -16.81
N ARG A 12 -7.74 8.86 -17.29
CA ARG A 12 -7.27 7.75 -16.46
C ARG A 12 -6.04 8.10 -15.63
N PHE A 13 -5.06 8.73 -16.26
CA PHE A 13 -3.78 9.07 -15.64
C PHE A 13 -3.72 10.54 -15.19
N ARG A 14 -4.86 11.21 -15.00
CA ARG A 14 -4.94 12.62 -14.58
C ARG A 14 -4.11 12.95 -13.33
N LYS A 15 -3.95 11.98 -12.42
CA LYS A 15 -3.13 12.13 -11.20
C LYS A 15 -1.63 12.01 -11.44
N HIS A 16 -1.22 11.43 -12.56
CA HIS A 16 0.16 11.08 -12.87
C HIS A 16 0.72 11.80 -14.10
N ILE A 17 -0.15 12.35 -14.97
CA ILE A 17 0.22 13.06 -16.20
C ILE A 17 -0.28 14.50 -16.10
N SER A 18 0.60 15.46 -16.36
CA SER A 18 0.26 16.88 -16.45
C SER A 18 -0.64 17.14 -17.65
N ARG A 19 -1.52 18.14 -17.54
CA ARG A 19 -2.51 18.44 -18.58
C ARG A 19 -1.78 18.82 -19.87
N ASN A 20 -2.16 18.17 -20.98
CA ASN A 20 -1.60 18.34 -22.33
C ASN A 20 -0.16 17.83 -22.55
N ASP A 21 0.41 17.02 -21.65
CA ASP A 21 1.71 16.41 -21.88
C ASP A 21 1.59 15.21 -22.85
N LYS A 22 1.85 15.51 -24.13
CA LYS A 22 1.86 14.54 -25.23
C LYS A 22 2.99 13.52 -25.10
N THR A 23 4.10 13.88 -24.46
CA THR A 23 5.26 12.98 -24.32
C THR A 23 5.00 11.93 -23.25
N ALA A 24 4.49 12.34 -22.09
CA ALA A 24 4.09 11.42 -21.02
C ALA A 24 2.97 10.47 -21.46
N SER A 25 1.97 10.97 -22.20
CA SER A 25 0.91 10.11 -22.73
C SER A 25 1.42 9.11 -23.79
N ALA A 26 2.36 9.51 -24.65
CA ALA A 26 3.00 8.59 -25.59
C ALA A 26 3.84 7.51 -24.89
N LEU A 27 4.59 7.89 -23.85
CA LEU A 27 5.38 6.96 -23.01
C LEU A 27 4.50 5.90 -22.34
N VAL A 28 3.35 6.30 -21.81
CA VAL A 28 2.40 5.34 -21.21
C VAL A 28 1.89 4.35 -22.26
N VAL A 29 1.50 4.80 -23.46
CA VAL A 29 1.06 3.90 -24.53
C VAL A 29 2.18 2.94 -24.92
N LEU A 30 3.40 3.44 -25.09
CA LEU A 30 4.58 2.62 -25.39
C LEU A 30 4.84 1.58 -24.30
N LEU A 31 4.67 1.94 -23.03
CA LEU A 31 4.84 1.00 -21.91
C LEU A 31 3.80 -0.13 -21.97
N PHE A 32 2.52 0.17 -22.20
CA PHE A 32 1.48 -0.86 -22.37
C PHE A 32 1.77 -1.79 -23.56
N LEU A 33 2.26 -1.24 -24.68
CA LEU A 33 2.66 -2.03 -25.84
C LEU A 33 3.89 -2.90 -25.55
N ALA A 34 4.90 -2.35 -24.88
CA ALA A 34 6.10 -3.09 -24.49
C ALA A 34 5.76 -4.27 -23.57
N VAL A 35 4.89 -4.06 -22.56
CA VAL A 35 4.42 -5.14 -21.70
C VAL A 35 3.66 -6.20 -22.51
N ALA A 36 2.79 -5.79 -23.43
CA ALA A 36 2.07 -6.74 -24.29
C ALA A 36 3.02 -7.57 -25.18
N LEU A 37 4.08 -6.96 -25.74
CA LEU A 37 5.10 -7.65 -26.54
C LEU A 37 5.90 -8.66 -25.69
N ILE A 38 6.30 -8.28 -24.48
CA ILE A 38 6.99 -9.20 -23.55
C ILE A 38 6.07 -10.38 -23.23
N CYS A 39 4.81 -10.11 -22.88
CA CYS A 39 3.83 -11.16 -22.61
C CYS A 39 3.57 -12.06 -23.81
N TYR A 40 3.60 -11.52 -25.04
CA TYR A 40 3.49 -12.32 -26.26
C TYR A 40 4.67 -13.28 -26.44
N SER A 41 5.90 -12.78 -26.24
CA SER A 41 7.12 -13.59 -26.39
C SER A 41 7.20 -14.71 -25.36
N LYS A 42 6.85 -14.43 -24.11
CA LYS A 42 6.93 -15.36 -22.98
C LYS A 42 5.60 -15.98 -22.58
N PHE A 43 4.61 -15.98 -23.49
CA PHE A 43 3.25 -16.41 -23.16
C PHE A 43 3.20 -17.83 -22.58
N ASN A 44 4.03 -18.74 -23.09
CA ASN A 44 4.07 -20.13 -22.63
C ASN A 44 4.66 -20.28 -21.22
N GLU A 45 5.63 -19.42 -20.85
CA GLU A 45 6.23 -19.41 -19.50
C GLU A 45 5.28 -18.77 -18.49
N ILE A 46 4.62 -17.67 -18.88
CA ILE A 46 3.74 -16.88 -18.00
C ILE A 46 2.39 -17.59 -17.79
N GLY A 47 1.88 -18.28 -18.81
CA GLY A 47 0.67 -19.11 -18.72
C GLY A 47 -0.51 -18.39 -18.07
N LEU A 48 -0.99 -18.92 -16.95
CA LEU A 48 -2.14 -18.38 -16.20
C LEU A 48 -1.88 -17.01 -15.58
N TYR A 49 -0.64 -16.64 -15.28
CA TYR A 49 -0.31 -15.34 -14.70
C TYR A 49 -0.63 -14.18 -15.66
N PHE A 50 -0.74 -14.44 -16.96
CA PHE A 50 -1.13 -13.45 -17.97
C PHE A 50 -2.51 -12.85 -17.66
N TYR A 51 -3.44 -13.66 -17.11
CA TYR A 51 -4.79 -13.21 -16.81
C TYR A 51 -4.84 -12.15 -15.69
N LEU A 52 -3.79 -12.05 -14.85
CA LEU A 52 -3.70 -11.01 -13.82
C LEU A 52 -3.69 -9.60 -14.41
N LEU A 53 -3.23 -9.43 -15.65
CA LEU A 53 -3.24 -8.13 -16.35
C LEU A 53 -4.67 -7.61 -16.58
N PHE A 54 -5.68 -8.48 -16.63
CA PHE A 54 -7.08 -8.10 -16.78
C PHE A 54 -7.79 -7.79 -15.44
N LEU A 55 -7.08 -7.81 -14.31
CA LEU A 55 -7.61 -7.30 -13.03
C LEU A 55 -7.58 -5.76 -12.97
N ASP A 56 -6.82 -5.12 -13.86
CA ASP A 56 -6.63 -3.68 -13.90
C ASP A 56 -7.94 -2.87 -14.11
N PRO A 57 -8.87 -3.23 -15.01
CA PRO A 57 -10.20 -2.62 -15.09
C PRO A 57 -11.00 -2.71 -13.78
N ILE A 58 -10.86 -3.80 -13.04
CA ILE A 58 -11.53 -3.99 -11.74
C ILE A 58 -11.01 -2.96 -10.73
N LEU A 59 -9.68 -2.83 -10.65
CA LEU A 59 -9.03 -1.87 -9.77
C LEU A 59 -9.37 -0.43 -10.15
N TYR A 60 -9.45 -0.14 -11.44
CA TYR A 60 -9.83 1.18 -11.96
C TYR A 60 -11.28 1.54 -11.65
N GLN A 61 -12.24 0.62 -11.87
CA GLN A 61 -13.66 0.80 -11.53
C GLN A 61 -13.86 1.17 -10.06
N GLN A 62 -13.08 0.55 -9.15
CA GLN A 62 -13.17 0.82 -7.71
C GLN A 62 -12.60 2.20 -7.30
N LYS A 63 -11.65 2.74 -8.07
CA LYS A 63 -10.99 4.03 -7.79
C LYS A 63 -11.63 5.22 -8.51
N ARG A 64 -12.55 5.00 -9.46
CA ARG A 64 -13.23 6.08 -10.18
C ARG A 64 -13.98 7.00 -9.23
N ASN A 65 -13.94 8.30 -9.48
CA ASN A 65 -14.78 9.29 -8.79
C ASN A 65 -15.88 9.86 -9.69
N ASP A 66 -15.70 9.80 -11.01
CA ASP A 66 -16.57 10.30 -12.07
C ASP A 66 -17.78 9.39 -12.38
N LEU A 67 -17.82 8.18 -11.83
CA LEU A 67 -18.89 7.21 -12.10
C LEU A 67 -20.30 7.72 -11.75
N GLU A 68 -20.42 8.59 -10.74
CA GLU A 68 -21.69 9.23 -10.36
C GLU A 68 -22.16 10.23 -11.43
N LEU A 69 -21.23 10.99 -12.02
CA LEU A 69 -21.52 11.90 -13.13
C LEU A 69 -21.86 11.13 -14.41
N LEU A 70 -21.21 10.00 -14.65
CA LEU A 70 -21.46 9.15 -15.82
C LEU A 70 -22.85 8.52 -15.78
N LYS A 71 -23.34 8.12 -14.60
CA LYS A 71 -24.68 7.53 -14.43
C LYS A 71 -25.83 8.43 -14.89
N ILE A 72 -25.61 9.74 -15.02
CA ILE A 72 -26.61 10.69 -15.55
C ILE A 72 -26.95 10.36 -17.01
N ARG A 73 -26.01 9.79 -17.78
CA ARG A 73 -26.28 9.37 -19.17
C ARG A 73 -26.92 7.99 -19.21
N LYS A 74 -27.99 7.84 -20.00
CA LYS A 74 -28.68 6.55 -20.22
C LYS A 74 -27.73 5.43 -20.68
N ASN A 75 -26.72 5.76 -21.49
CA ASN A 75 -25.81 4.78 -22.12
C ASN A 75 -24.49 4.60 -21.36
N TYR A 76 -24.42 5.00 -20.08
CA TYR A 76 -23.15 5.01 -19.34
C TYR A 76 -22.46 3.64 -19.27
N LYS A 77 -23.23 2.54 -19.16
CA LYS A 77 -22.68 1.17 -19.12
C LYS A 77 -21.92 0.81 -20.40
N TRP A 78 -22.45 1.21 -21.55
CA TRP A 78 -21.79 0.99 -22.84
C TRP A 78 -20.49 1.81 -22.95
N ILE A 79 -20.51 3.06 -22.49
CA ILE A 79 -19.32 3.91 -22.45
C ILE A 79 -18.23 3.25 -21.59
N LEU A 80 -18.59 2.73 -20.41
CA LEU A 80 -17.68 1.99 -19.52
C LEU A 80 -17.10 0.74 -20.18
N PHE A 81 -17.94 -0.03 -20.89
CA PHE A 81 -17.50 -1.24 -21.58
C PHE A 81 -16.46 -0.94 -22.67
N VAL A 82 -16.75 0.06 -23.51
CA VAL A 82 -15.82 0.49 -24.57
C VAL A 82 -14.52 1.00 -23.97
N GLU A 83 -14.58 1.77 -22.88
CA GLU A 83 -13.40 2.25 -22.17
C GLU A 83 -12.53 1.08 -21.65
N TYR A 84 -13.13 0.04 -21.07
CA TYR A 84 -12.39 -1.13 -20.56
C TYR A 84 -11.79 -1.98 -21.67
N ILE A 85 -12.47 -2.10 -22.80
CA ILE A 85 -11.90 -2.72 -23.99
C ILE A 85 -10.68 -1.94 -24.48
N ILE A 86 -10.77 -0.61 -24.58
CA ILE A 86 -9.66 0.23 -25.03
C ILE A 86 -8.44 0.08 -24.11
N TYR A 87 -8.65 0.04 -22.79
CA TYR A 87 -7.56 -0.13 -21.83
C TYR A 87 -6.92 -1.52 -21.86
N THR A 88 -7.69 -2.55 -22.16
CA THR A 88 -7.18 -3.94 -22.22
C THR A 88 -6.77 -4.35 -23.64
N PHE A 89 -6.95 -3.48 -24.62
CA PHE A 89 -6.78 -3.77 -26.05
C PHE A 89 -5.42 -4.38 -26.42
N PRO A 90 -4.26 -3.87 -25.95
CA PRO A 90 -2.96 -4.47 -26.28
C PRO A 90 -2.87 -5.94 -25.84
N TYR A 91 -3.46 -6.28 -24.69
CA TYR A 91 -3.44 -7.64 -24.14
C TYR A 91 -4.48 -8.54 -24.82
N LEU A 92 -5.61 -8.00 -25.26
CA LEU A 92 -6.60 -8.74 -26.04
C LEU A 92 -6.01 -9.20 -27.38
N ILE A 93 -5.20 -8.36 -28.05
CA ILE A 93 -4.48 -8.74 -29.27
C ILE A 93 -3.60 -9.98 -29.03
N VAL A 94 -2.89 -10.03 -27.90
CA VAL A 94 -2.04 -11.18 -27.56
C VAL A 94 -2.85 -12.47 -27.49
N LEU A 95 -4.04 -12.45 -26.88
CA LEU A 95 -4.93 -13.62 -26.81
C LEU A 95 -5.42 -14.06 -28.19
N ILE A 96 -5.74 -13.10 -29.07
CA ILE A 96 -6.20 -13.37 -30.44
C ILE A 96 -5.08 -14.05 -31.23
N ILE A 97 -3.86 -13.48 -31.21
CA ILE A 97 -2.72 -14.04 -31.96
C ILE A 97 -2.33 -15.42 -31.42
N LYS A 98 -2.40 -15.63 -30.10
CA LYS A 98 -2.14 -16.95 -29.47
C LYS A 98 -3.34 -17.91 -29.53
N GLN A 99 -4.41 -17.55 -30.25
CA GLN A 99 -5.61 -18.37 -30.46
C GLN A 99 -6.29 -18.86 -29.15
N LYS A 100 -6.19 -18.07 -28.07
CA LYS A 100 -6.80 -18.40 -26.76
C LYS A 100 -8.22 -17.84 -26.66
N TYR A 101 -9.13 -18.34 -27.49
CA TYR A 101 -10.51 -17.84 -27.58
C TYR A 101 -11.33 -17.98 -26.30
N TYR A 102 -11.19 -19.10 -25.58
CA TYR A 102 -11.86 -19.28 -24.28
C TYR A 102 -11.43 -18.22 -23.25
N GLY A 103 -10.13 -17.92 -23.21
CA GLY A 103 -9.58 -16.87 -22.36
C GLY A 103 -10.10 -15.49 -22.73
N LEU A 104 -10.24 -15.21 -24.03
CA LEU A 104 -10.78 -13.96 -24.54
C LEU A 104 -12.25 -13.78 -24.12
N ILE A 105 -13.08 -14.81 -24.29
CA ILE A 105 -14.48 -14.79 -23.87
C ILE A 105 -14.57 -14.53 -22.35
N LEU A 106 -13.76 -15.21 -21.56
CA LEU A 106 -13.71 -15.03 -20.11
C LEU A 106 -13.38 -13.58 -19.74
N VAL A 107 -12.37 -12.97 -20.35
CA VAL A 107 -11.99 -11.58 -20.09
C VAL A 107 -13.11 -10.61 -20.44
N LEU A 108 -13.79 -10.82 -21.57
CA LEU A 108 -14.93 -9.98 -21.98
C LEU A 108 -16.11 -10.12 -20.99
N MET A 109 -16.40 -11.35 -20.54
CA MET A 109 -17.41 -11.60 -19.51
C MET A 109 -17.06 -10.90 -18.19
N VAL A 110 -15.80 -10.98 -17.74
CA VAL A 110 -15.34 -10.29 -16.53
C VAL A 110 -15.54 -8.77 -16.67
N ASN A 111 -15.11 -8.17 -17.78
CA ASN A 111 -15.31 -6.74 -18.03
C ASN A 111 -16.80 -6.36 -18.01
N PHE A 112 -17.68 -7.20 -18.55
CA PHE A 112 -19.13 -6.98 -18.52
C PHE A 112 -19.70 -7.06 -17.09
N ILE A 113 -19.26 -8.03 -16.29
CA ILE A 113 -19.67 -8.20 -14.89
C ILE A 113 -19.22 -6.98 -14.06
N VAL A 114 -17.97 -6.52 -14.25
CA VAL A 114 -17.38 -5.39 -13.51
C VAL A 114 -18.18 -4.10 -13.63
N ILE A 115 -18.82 -3.87 -14.78
CA ILE A 115 -19.68 -2.69 -15.00
C ILE A 115 -20.93 -2.72 -14.11
N HIS A 116 -21.42 -3.92 -13.80
CA HIS A 116 -22.59 -4.14 -12.97
C HIS A 116 -22.27 -4.18 -11.48
N ILE A 117 -21.00 -4.42 -11.12
CA ILE A 117 -20.56 -4.41 -9.73
C ILE A 117 -20.61 -2.97 -9.20
N PRO A 118 -21.42 -2.69 -8.13
CA PRO A 118 -21.37 -1.39 -7.47
C PRO A 118 -19.98 -1.17 -6.87
N LYS A 119 -19.55 0.10 -6.76
CA LYS A 119 -18.33 0.41 -6.00
C LYS A 119 -18.45 -0.21 -4.61
N LEU A 120 -17.39 -0.89 -4.17
CA LEU A 120 -17.26 -1.36 -2.79
C LEU A 120 -17.15 -0.13 -1.89
N GLN A 121 -18.31 0.42 -1.53
CA GLN A 121 -18.43 1.40 -0.46
C GLN A 121 -18.25 0.65 0.85
N MET A 122 -16.99 0.40 1.21
CA MET A 122 -16.69 0.05 2.59
C MET A 122 -17.05 1.29 3.42
N LYS A 123 -18.25 1.29 4.01
CA LYS A 123 -18.73 2.30 4.97
C LYS A 123 -17.63 2.56 6.00
N ASN A 124 -17.62 3.76 6.57
CA ASN A 124 -16.69 4.23 7.61
C ASN A 124 -16.38 3.13 8.63
N ILE A 125 -15.32 2.36 8.39
CA ILE A 125 -14.81 1.38 9.32
C ILE A 125 -14.22 2.20 10.45
N LYS A 126 -14.82 2.11 11.64
CA LYS A 126 -14.25 2.70 12.84
C LYS A 126 -13.04 1.86 13.22
N TYR A 127 -11.85 2.45 13.15
CA TYR A 127 -10.63 1.77 13.59
C TYR A 127 -10.42 2.00 15.09
N PRO A 128 -9.90 1.00 15.83
CA PRO A 128 -9.68 1.11 17.27
C PRO A 128 -8.43 1.91 17.63
N PHE A 129 -7.77 2.58 16.68
CA PHE A 129 -6.50 3.26 16.92
C PHE A 129 -6.68 4.54 17.73
N ASP A 130 -5.72 4.81 18.61
CA ASP A 130 -5.54 6.08 19.28
C ASP A 130 -5.16 7.17 18.25
N LEU A 131 -5.77 8.34 18.41
CA LEU A 131 -5.76 9.46 17.47
C LEU A 131 -4.62 10.44 17.75
N PHE A 132 -3.79 10.21 18.78
CA PHE A 132 -2.60 11.03 19.03
C PHE A 132 -1.73 11.15 17.77
N ASN A 133 -1.62 10.07 16.99
CA ASN A 133 -1.10 10.13 15.62
C ASN A 133 -2.19 9.74 14.61
N PRO A 134 -2.82 10.72 13.94
CA PRO A 134 -3.96 10.46 13.06
C PRO A 134 -3.57 9.64 11.81
N HIS A 135 -2.28 9.56 11.48
CA HIS A 135 -1.82 8.77 10.34
C HIS A 135 -2.10 7.27 10.48
N TRP A 136 -2.28 6.75 11.70
CA TRP A 136 -2.76 5.37 11.89
C TRP A 136 -4.13 5.16 11.24
N HIS A 137 -5.09 6.05 11.51
CA HIS A 137 -6.40 5.99 10.89
C HIS A 137 -6.35 6.29 9.40
N ILE A 138 -5.64 7.36 9.01
CA ILE A 138 -5.60 7.81 7.62
C ILE A 138 -4.98 6.74 6.71
N THR A 139 -3.83 6.15 7.10
CA THR A 139 -3.16 5.14 6.28
C THR A 139 -3.95 3.84 6.20
N PHE A 140 -4.49 3.34 7.32
CA PHE A 140 -5.30 2.12 7.32
C PHE A 140 -6.57 2.27 6.49
N ARG A 141 -7.16 3.46 6.47
CA ARG A 141 -8.30 3.79 5.62
C ARG A 141 -7.90 3.89 4.14
N ASN A 142 -6.89 4.69 3.82
CA ASN A 142 -6.48 4.97 2.44
C ASN A 142 -5.99 3.71 1.72
N TYR A 143 -5.18 2.90 2.40
CA TYR A 143 -4.63 1.66 1.83
C TYR A 143 -5.50 0.43 2.13
N LYS A 144 -6.64 0.60 2.82
CA LYS A 144 -7.56 -0.48 3.23
C LYS A 144 -6.82 -1.65 3.90
N ILE A 145 -5.85 -1.34 4.76
CA ILE A 145 -4.91 -2.30 5.34
C ILE A 145 -5.63 -3.40 6.13
N ILE A 146 -6.79 -3.09 6.72
CA ILE A 146 -7.60 -4.07 7.46
C ILE A 146 -8.01 -5.28 6.60
N LEU A 147 -8.10 -5.13 5.26
CA LEU A 147 -8.38 -6.24 4.36
C LEU A 147 -7.28 -7.31 4.33
N TRP A 148 -6.07 -6.98 4.77
CA TRP A 148 -4.98 -7.94 4.86
C TRP A 148 -5.11 -8.88 6.06
N PHE A 149 -5.87 -8.50 7.10
CA PHE A 149 -6.01 -9.33 8.31
C PHE A 149 -6.60 -10.72 8.04
N PRO A 150 -7.76 -10.85 7.35
CA PRO A 150 -8.30 -12.16 7.02
C PRO A 150 -7.32 -13.02 6.23
N LEU A 151 -6.59 -12.40 5.27
CA LEU A 151 -5.57 -13.08 4.49
C LEU A 151 -4.43 -13.61 5.37
N LEU A 152 -3.95 -12.79 6.30
CA LEU A 152 -2.88 -13.17 7.23
C LEU A 152 -3.31 -14.28 8.19
N LEU A 153 -4.56 -14.27 8.66
CA LEU A 153 -5.10 -15.35 9.50
C LEU A 153 -5.20 -16.67 8.72
N VAL A 154 -5.67 -16.64 7.47
CA VAL A 154 -5.72 -17.83 6.60
C VAL A 154 -4.32 -18.37 6.33
N LEU A 155 -3.35 -17.49 6.03
CA LEU A 155 -1.95 -17.89 5.83
C LEU A 155 -1.36 -18.51 7.11
N SER A 156 -1.61 -17.88 8.26
CA SER A 156 -1.17 -18.41 9.55
C SER A 156 -1.81 -19.78 9.85
N PHE A 157 -3.11 -19.95 9.60
CA PHE A 157 -3.77 -21.24 9.74
C PHE A 157 -3.14 -22.33 8.84
N MET A 158 -2.84 -22.00 7.57
CA MET A 158 -2.15 -22.92 6.67
C MET A 158 -0.75 -23.27 7.16
N GLY A 159 -0.01 -22.28 7.69
CA GLY A 159 1.31 -22.51 8.29
C GLY A 159 1.25 -23.47 9.48
N ILE A 160 0.24 -23.34 10.33
CA ILE A 160 -0.01 -24.26 11.47
C ILE A 160 -0.35 -25.65 10.95
N LYS A 161 -1.34 -25.76 10.06
CA LYS A 161 -1.85 -27.04 9.53
C LYS A 161 -0.74 -27.85 8.85
N HIS A 162 0.15 -27.20 8.12
CA HIS A 162 1.27 -27.83 7.43
C HIS A 162 2.57 -27.85 8.23
N GLN A 163 2.54 -27.46 9.52
CA GLN A 163 3.71 -27.40 10.41
C GLN A 163 4.90 -26.65 9.80
N ASN A 164 4.62 -25.58 9.03
CA ASN A 164 5.64 -24.82 8.32
C ASN A 164 5.93 -23.50 9.05
N PRO A 165 7.03 -23.41 9.83
CA PRO A 165 7.37 -22.21 10.59
C PRO A 165 7.74 -21.03 9.69
N ASN A 166 8.20 -21.27 8.46
CA ASN A 166 8.56 -20.20 7.53
C ASN A 166 7.33 -19.38 7.12
N ILE A 167 6.16 -20.02 7.02
CA ILE A 167 4.91 -19.31 6.74
C ILE A 167 4.54 -18.38 7.90
N GLN A 168 4.76 -18.80 9.16
CA GLN A 168 4.53 -17.93 10.32
C GLN A 168 5.50 -16.75 10.34
N ASN A 169 6.78 -17.01 10.08
CA ASN A 169 7.79 -15.95 9.99
C ASN A 169 7.44 -14.93 8.89
N PHE A 170 6.94 -15.42 7.75
CA PHE A 170 6.48 -14.57 6.66
C PHE A 170 5.26 -13.73 7.04
N VAL A 171 4.27 -14.30 7.73
CA VAL A 171 3.12 -13.56 8.25
C VAL A 171 3.56 -12.45 9.22
N LEU A 172 4.47 -12.76 10.16
CA LEU A 172 5.01 -11.79 11.11
C LEU A 172 5.81 -10.68 10.42
N LEU A 173 6.58 -11.01 9.37
CA LEU A 173 7.29 -10.03 8.55
C LEU A 173 6.31 -9.07 7.85
N ILE A 174 5.25 -9.58 7.24
CA ILE A 174 4.23 -8.74 6.59
C ILE A 174 3.57 -7.81 7.62
N ILE A 175 3.23 -8.33 8.80
CA ILE A 175 2.66 -7.52 9.89
C ILE A 175 3.63 -6.40 10.28
N ALA A 176 4.91 -6.71 10.44
CA ALA A 176 5.91 -5.71 10.79
C ALA A 176 6.02 -4.58 9.76
N ILE A 177 5.95 -4.93 8.46
CA ILE A 177 5.93 -3.95 7.36
C ILE A 177 4.66 -3.09 7.43
N ILE A 178 3.50 -3.72 7.60
CA ILE A 178 2.20 -3.04 7.67
C ILE A 178 2.19 -1.99 8.78
N ILE A 179 2.68 -2.36 9.96
CA ILE A 179 2.70 -1.52 11.16
C ILE A 179 3.67 -0.34 11.02
N CYS A 180 4.65 -0.42 10.11
CA CYS A 180 5.56 0.69 9.81
C CYS A 180 4.95 1.75 8.89
N ILE A 181 3.92 1.43 8.11
CA ILE A 181 3.33 2.33 7.10
C ILE A 181 2.88 3.69 7.67
N PRO A 182 2.16 3.77 8.82
CA PRO A 182 1.74 5.04 9.40
C PRO A 182 2.88 6.03 9.65
N SER A 183 4.07 5.52 9.99
CA SER A 183 5.25 6.33 10.31
C SER A 183 6.00 6.83 9.06
N PHE A 184 5.62 6.40 7.85
CA PHE A 184 6.15 6.99 6.61
C PHE A 184 5.47 8.32 6.26
N GLU A 185 4.24 8.52 6.74
CA GLU A 185 3.55 9.80 6.61
C GLU A 185 4.07 10.80 7.65
N ARG A 186 4.09 12.08 7.28
CA ARG A 186 4.60 13.18 8.12
C ARG A 186 3.46 14.05 8.61
N GLU A 187 3.49 14.33 9.92
CA GLU A 187 2.68 15.38 10.52
C GLU A 187 3.10 16.72 9.94
N ARG A 188 2.17 17.68 9.95
CA ARG A 188 2.50 19.05 9.53
C ARG A 188 3.42 19.69 10.56
N ILE A 189 4.31 20.56 10.11
CA ILE A 189 5.27 21.25 10.99
C ILE A 189 4.51 22.07 12.05
N GLU A 190 3.40 22.69 11.66
CA GLU A 190 2.54 23.48 12.54
C GLU A 190 1.92 22.61 13.64
N GLU A 191 1.48 21.39 13.31
CA GLU A 191 0.91 20.45 14.29
C GLU A 191 1.93 20.04 15.35
N ILE A 192 3.20 19.87 14.95
CA ILE A 192 4.29 19.54 15.89
C ILE A 192 4.64 20.74 16.77
N LYS A 193 4.65 21.95 16.19
CA LYS A 193 4.96 23.21 16.88
C LYS A 193 3.96 23.52 17.98
N TYR A 194 2.68 23.58 17.64
CA TYR A 194 1.62 23.95 18.59
C TYR A 194 1.30 22.87 19.65
N HIS A 195 1.90 21.69 19.54
CA HIS A 195 1.72 20.64 20.52
C HIS A 195 2.38 21.01 21.86
N SER A 196 1.62 20.97 22.96
CA SER A 196 2.05 21.39 24.31
C SER A 196 3.28 20.67 24.86
N ASN A 197 3.46 19.38 24.55
CA ASN A 197 4.61 18.61 25.00
C ASN A 197 5.96 19.11 24.45
N ASN A 198 6.97 19.22 25.32
CA ASN A 198 8.38 19.38 24.92
C ASN A 198 8.84 18.24 23.99
N SER A 199 9.86 18.45 23.16
CA SER A 199 10.35 17.49 22.15
C SER A 199 10.55 16.06 22.68
N LYS A 200 11.14 15.92 23.88
CA LYS A 200 11.35 14.61 24.53
C LYS A 200 10.04 13.93 24.90
N ASN A 201 9.10 14.68 25.48
CA ASN A 201 7.79 14.16 25.86
C ASN A 201 6.93 13.88 24.63
N TYR A 202 7.03 14.70 23.59
CA TYR A 202 6.37 14.48 22.31
C TYR A 202 6.85 13.17 21.66
N LEU A 203 8.16 12.95 21.58
CA LEU A 203 8.72 11.70 21.06
C LEU A 203 8.30 10.48 21.91
N LYS A 204 8.27 10.62 23.24
CA LYS A 204 7.77 9.58 24.15
C LYS A 204 6.29 9.27 23.90
N SER A 205 5.44 10.28 23.75
CA SER A 205 4.02 10.10 23.41
C SER A 205 3.84 9.41 22.07
N GLN A 206 4.67 9.75 21.06
CA GLN A 206 4.67 9.07 19.77
C GLN A 206 5.02 7.57 19.90
N PHE A 207 6.00 7.21 20.72
CA PHE A 207 6.31 5.80 20.99
C PHE A 207 5.15 5.08 21.68
N ILE A 208 4.56 5.66 22.73
CA ILE A 208 3.46 5.05 23.48
C ILE A 208 2.25 4.83 22.56
N ASN A 209 1.85 5.87 21.81
CA ASN A 209 0.75 5.77 20.86
C ASN A 209 1.02 4.71 19.79
N SER A 210 2.26 4.64 19.28
CA SER A 210 2.63 3.59 18.35
C SER A 210 2.48 2.21 18.97
N LEU A 211 3.00 1.98 20.17
CA LEU A 211 2.88 0.69 20.86
C LEU A 211 1.41 0.29 21.03
N ILE A 212 0.57 1.20 21.52
CA ILE A 212 -0.88 0.96 21.67
C ILE A 212 -1.49 0.53 20.33
N ASN A 213 -1.24 1.28 19.26
CA ASN A 213 -1.80 0.99 17.94
C ASN A 213 -1.24 -0.30 17.32
N THR A 214 0.04 -0.59 17.54
CA THR A 214 0.66 -1.86 17.12
C THR A 214 0.02 -3.05 17.83
N SER A 215 -0.31 -2.91 19.13
CA SER A 215 -0.93 -3.97 19.92
C SER A 215 -2.31 -4.33 19.42
N PHE A 216 -3.13 -3.36 18.99
CA PHE A 216 -4.43 -3.64 18.38
C PHE A 216 -4.33 -4.55 17.14
N ILE A 217 -3.17 -4.57 16.48
CA ILE A 217 -2.93 -5.39 15.29
C ILE A 217 -2.28 -6.72 15.63
N ILE A 218 -1.22 -6.70 16.44
CA ILE A 218 -0.39 -7.87 16.70
C ILE A 218 -1.11 -8.83 17.65
N VAL A 219 -1.76 -8.32 18.71
CA VAL A 219 -2.30 -9.18 19.79
C VAL A 219 -3.28 -10.23 19.26
N PRO A 220 -4.29 -9.92 18.43
CA PRO A 220 -5.21 -10.93 17.92
C PRO A 220 -4.51 -12.07 17.15
N ILE A 221 -3.50 -11.73 16.34
CA ILE A 221 -2.76 -12.69 15.53
C ILE A 221 -1.77 -13.49 16.39
N ALA A 222 -1.07 -12.81 17.31
CA ALA A 222 -0.15 -13.44 18.24
C ALA A 222 -0.87 -14.45 19.14
N VAL A 223 -2.04 -14.11 19.68
CA VAL A 223 -2.85 -15.03 20.48
C VAL A 223 -3.26 -16.24 19.62
N PHE A 224 -3.72 -16.02 18.39
CA PHE A 224 -4.07 -17.11 17.47
C PHE A 224 -2.89 -18.05 17.19
N ILE A 225 -1.69 -17.51 16.93
CA ILE A 225 -0.49 -18.31 16.67
C ILE A 225 -0.04 -19.06 17.92
N LEU A 226 0.06 -18.38 19.06
CA LEU A 226 0.59 -18.95 20.30
C LEU A 226 -0.33 -20.03 20.88
N PHE A 227 -1.65 -19.86 20.74
CA PHE A 227 -2.63 -20.85 21.19
C PHE A 227 -2.53 -22.16 20.40
N ASN A 228 -2.30 -22.09 19.09
CA ASN A 228 -2.24 -23.26 18.23
C ASN A 228 -0.82 -23.88 18.14
N THR A 229 0.21 -23.05 18.21
CA THR A 229 1.62 -23.45 18.05
C THR A 229 2.49 -22.69 19.03
N PHE A 230 2.58 -23.19 20.26
CA PHE A 230 3.51 -22.65 21.23
C PHE A 230 4.94 -23.05 20.86
N ASN A 231 5.70 -22.10 20.32
CA ASN A 231 7.12 -22.27 20.00
C ASN A 231 7.89 -21.04 20.48
N LEU A 232 8.94 -21.26 21.27
CA LEU A 232 9.77 -20.20 21.85
C LEU A 232 10.36 -19.28 20.78
N LEU A 233 10.81 -19.83 19.64
CA LEU A 233 11.36 -19.04 18.55
C LEU A 233 10.32 -18.08 17.96
N ILE A 234 9.12 -18.58 17.65
CA ILE A 234 8.04 -17.76 17.10
C ILE A 234 7.59 -16.71 18.13
N SER A 235 7.52 -17.08 19.41
CA SER A 235 7.18 -16.15 20.49
C SER A 235 8.19 -15.00 20.63
N SER A 236 9.48 -15.29 20.47
CA SER A 236 10.54 -14.27 20.49
C SER A 236 10.45 -13.36 19.27
N LEU A 237 10.06 -13.90 18.10
CA LEU A 237 9.92 -13.12 16.87
C LEU A 237 8.75 -12.14 16.95
N ILE A 238 7.66 -12.50 17.63
CA ILE A 238 6.55 -11.57 17.93
C ILE A 238 7.04 -10.34 18.69
N LEU A 239 7.97 -10.49 19.65
CA LEU A 239 8.56 -9.35 20.36
C LEU A 239 9.41 -8.48 19.43
N VAL A 240 10.17 -9.09 18.52
CA VAL A 240 10.97 -8.36 17.52
C VAL A 240 10.10 -7.51 16.60
N VAL A 241 8.87 -7.94 16.28
CA VAL A 241 7.91 -7.15 15.48
C VAL A 241 7.62 -5.78 16.11
N TYR A 242 7.61 -5.66 17.44
CA TYR A 242 7.41 -4.37 18.13
C TYR A 242 8.61 -3.43 18.03
N VAL A 243 9.82 -3.94 17.76
CA VAL A 243 11.03 -3.12 17.66
C VAL A 243 11.02 -2.27 16.39
N LEU A 244 10.58 -2.86 15.27
CA LEU A 244 10.56 -2.19 13.96
C LEU A 244 9.80 -0.86 13.92
N PRO A 245 8.54 -0.74 14.41
CA PRO A 245 7.82 0.53 14.41
C PRO A 245 8.47 1.59 15.31
N LEU A 246 9.08 1.18 16.43
CA LEU A 246 9.82 2.11 17.31
C LEU A 246 11.05 2.68 16.61
N VAL A 247 11.85 1.82 15.98
CA VAL A 247 12.98 2.23 15.15
C VAL A 247 12.52 3.14 14.02
N ASN A 248 11.39 2.82 13.38
CA ASN A 248 10.84 3.64 12.32
C ASN A 248 10.46 5.04 12.81
N ILE A 249 9.89 5.19 14.01
CA ILE A 249 9.59 6.50 14.62
C ILE A 249 10.87 7.30 14.89
N ILE A 250 11.92 6.66 15.41
CA ILE A 250 13.21 7.34 15.59
C ILE A 250 13.74 7.84 14.25
N SER A 251 13.77 6.96 13.25
CA SER A 251 14.25 7.30 11.91
C SER A 251 13.38 8.37 11.23
N LYS A 252 12.06 8.37 11.46
CA LYS A 252 11.12 9.39 11.02
C LYS A 252 11.62 10.75 11.48
N TYR A 253 11.76 10.98 12.78
CA TYR A 253 12.17 12.29 13.29
C TYR A 253 13.64 12.62 13.03
N ALA A 254 14.53 11.62 12.97
CA ALA A 254 15.94 11.83 12.61
C ALA A 254 16.12 12.30 11.15
N PHE A 255 15.24 11.88 10.23
CA PHE A 255 15.26 12.21 8.81
C PHE A 255 14.03 13.01 8.38
N PHE A 256 13.56 13.96 9.20
CA PHE A 256 12.25 14.58 9.02
C PHE A 256 12.00 15.19 7.63
N HIS A 257 13.00 15.89 7.09
CA HIS A 257 12.93 16.52 5.77
C HIS A 257 13.24 15.59 4.60
N HIS A 258 13.67 14.35 4.85
CA HIS A 258 14.15 13.43 3.82
C HIS A 258 13.48 12.05 3.96
N PRO A 259 12.25 11.86 3.45
CA PRO A 259 11.51 10.60 3.59
C PRO A 259 12.21 9.41 2.94
N ILE A 260 12.92 9.64 1.83
CA ILE A 260 13.69 8.59 1.14
C ILE A 260 14.80 8.02 2.04
N LYS A 261 15.48 8.89 2.81
CA LYS A 261 16.56 8.45 3.74
C LYS A 261 16.01 7.56 4.86
N GLN A 262 14.82 7.86 5.36
CA GLN A 262 14.12 7.02 6.35
C GLN A 262 13.81 5.63 5.77
N GLN A 263 13.24 5.58 4.56
CA GLN A 263 12.88 4.31 3.92
C GLN A 263 14.11 3.46 3.62
N LEU A 264 15.17 4.06 3.08
CA LEU A 264 16.45 3.36 2.84
C LEU A 264 17.05 2.84 4.13
N PHE A 265 17.01 3.61 5.22
CA PHE A 265 17.48 3.16 6.52
C PHE A 265 16.71 1.94 7.02
N LEU A 266 15.38 1.94 6.86
CA LEU A 266 14.53 0.82 7.28
C LEU A 266 14.75 -0.43 6.41
N VAL A 267 14.93 -0.28 5.09
CA VAL A 267 15.32 -1.39 4.21
C VAL A 267 16.69 -1.94 4.63
N PHE A 268 17.66 -1.07 4.89
CA PHE A 268 18.97 -1.47 5.34
C PHE A 268 18.90 -2.22 6.68
N MET A 269 18.08 -1.77 7.63
CA MET A 269 17.83 -2.47 8.90
C MET A 269 17.32 -3.91 8.70
N ILE A 270 16.38 -4.11 7.78
CA ILE A 270 15.82 -5.45 7.49
C ILE A 270 16.87 -6.35 6.82
N VAL A 271 17.58 -5.83 5.82
CA VAL A 271 18.56 -6.61 5.02
C VAL A 271 19.81 -6.96 5.83
N SER A 272 20.32 -6.02 6.62
CA SER A 272 21.54 -6.18 7.41
C SER A 272 21.31 -6.85 8.77
N LEU A 273 20.18 -7.53 8.95
CA LEU A 273 19.82 -8.26 10.18
C LEU A 273 19.95 -7.40 11.46
N GLY A 274 19.63 -6.11 11.37
CA GLY A 274 19.61 -5.23 12.53
C GLY A 274 20.95 -4.62 12.95
N ILE A 275 22.03 -4.74 12.17
CA ILE A 275 23.28 -3.99 12.43
C ILE A 275 23.04 -2.49 12.72
N PRO A 276 22.12 -1.77 12.04
CA PRO A 276 21.91 -0.36 12.29
C PRO A 276 21.17 -0.06 13.61
N ILE A 277 20.76 -1.08 14.39
CA ILE A 277 20.29 -0.93 15.77
C ILE A 277 21.37 -0.25 16.62
N LEU A 278 22.65 -0.53 16.35
CA LEU A 278 23.78 0.12 17.05
C LEU A 278 23.80 1.64 16.85
N SER A 279 23.21 2.14 15.75
CA SER A 279 23.12 3.57 15.46
C SER A 279 21.94 4.27 16.14
N LEU A 280 21.05 3.53 16.82
CA LEU A 280 19.84 4.09 17.44
C LEU A 280 20.11 5.20 18.46
N PRO A 281 21.12 5.12 19.34
CA PRO A 281 21.40 6.21 20.29
C PRO A 281 21.71 7.52 19.56
N PHE A 282 22.49 7.45 18.48
CA PHE A 282 22.83 8.59 17.66
C PHE A 282 21.60 9.16 16.92
N LEU A 283 20.78 8.28 16.33
CA LEU A 283 19.56 8.68 15.64
C LEU A 283 18.53 9.29 16.61
N LEU A 284 18.46 8.80 17.85
CA LEU A 284 17.60 9.36 18.89
C LEU A 284 18.02 10.78 19.25
N ASN A 285 19.32 11.02 19.45
CA ASN A 285 19.83 12.37 19.68
C ASN A 285 19.54 13.30 18.50
N LYS A 286 19.73 12.81 17.27
CA LYS A 286 19.41 13.56 16.05
C LYS A 286 17.90 13.86 15.94
N ALA A 287 17.04 12.91 16.25
CA ALA A 287 15.59 13.09 16.28
C ALA A 287 15.17 14.19 17.27
N LEU A 288 15.74 14.17 18.48
CA LEU A 288 15.49 15.20 19.49
C LEU A 288 15.99 16.58 19.04
N LYS A 289 17.16 16.65 18.41
CA LYS A 289 17.69 17.91 17.85
C LYS A 289 16.74 18.50 16.80
N ASN A 290 16.32 17.69 15.83
CA ASN A 290 15.37 18.14 14.80
C ASN A 290 14.02 18.59 15.39
N LEU A 291 13.48 17.84 16.38
CA LEU A 291 12.23 18.23 17.03
C LEU A 291 12.36 19.54 17.82
N ASN A 292 13.50 19.74 18.50
CA ASN A 292 13.80 21.01 19.18
C ASN A 292 13.90 22.15 18.17
N GLU A 293 14.58 21.95 17.05
CA GLU A 293 14.66 22.96 15.98
C GLU A 293 13.27 23.31 15.45
N ILE A 294 12.41 22.33 15.19
CA ILE A 294 11.03 22.55 14.73
C ILE A 294 10.23 23.35 15.75
N LYS A 295 10.29 23.03 17.05
CA LYS A 295 9.51 23.70 18.11
C LYS A 295 10.06 25.08 18.48
N ASN A 296 11.38 25.29 18.44
CA ASN A 296 12.02 26.52 18.94
C ASN A 296 12.10 27.66 17.92
N VAL A 297 11.57 27.51 16.70
CA VAL A 297 11.61 28.57 15.66
C VAL A 297 10.86 29.85 16.08
N GLU A 298 9.94 29.80 17.05
CA GLU A 298 9.22 30.99 17.55
C GLU A 298 10.03 31.85 18.55
N ASN A 299 11.08 31.33 19.20
CA ASN A 299 11.87 32.15 20.14
C ASN A 299 12.88 33.10 19.45
N ARG A 300 12.80 33.26 18.13
CA ARG A 300 13.75 34.06 17.33
C ARG A 300 13.09 35.10 16.42
N ASN A 301 11.77 35.31 16.51
CA ASN A 301 11.06 36.35 15.78
C ASN A 301 10.45 37.37 16.74
#